data_AF-A0A419TCQ7-F1
#
_entry.id   AF-A0A419TCQ7-F1
#
_cell.length_a   1.000
_cell.length_b   1.000
_cell.length_c   1.000
_cell.angle_alpha   90.00
_cell.angle_beta   90.00
_cell.angle_gamma   90.00
#
_symmetry.space_group_name_H-M   'P 1'
#
loop_
_entity.id
_entity.type
_entity.pdbx_description
1 polymer ?
#
loop_
_entity_poly.entity_id
_entity_poly.type
_entity_poly.pdbx_seq_one_letter_code
_entity_poly.pdbx_strand_id
1 'polypeptide(L)'
;MAYAVIKGLVRDTSRAPVREAVVILERLVPVYNEDLQEEDFSGVYLGHTLTNRYGEFCFPVSDRTSTYRIKVFDNGHGEGRLQ
;
A
#
# COMPACT_ATOMS: atom_id res chain seq x y z
N MET A 1 -15.49 2.91 19.06
CA MET A 1 -14.34 2.95 18.13
C MET A 1 -14.83 2.50 16.77
N ALA A 2 -14.68 3.31 15.73
CA ALA A 2 -15.17 2.98 14.39
C ALA A 2 -14.09 2.21 13.63
N TYR A 3 -14.28 0.91 13.48
CA TYR A 3 -13.44 0.04 12.66
C TYR A 3 -13.80 0.27 11.18
N ALA A 4 -12.79 0.45 10.34
CA ALA A 4 -12.94 0.45 8.90
C ALA A 4 -12.01 -0.57 8.26
N VAL A 5 -12.27 -0.84 6.99
CA VAL A 5 -11.52 -1.83 6.22
C VAL A 5 -11.04 -1.17 4.94
N ILE A 6 -9.73 -1.19 4.73
CA ILE A 6 -9.11 -0.86 3.46
C ILE A 6 -8.88 -2.17 2.74
N LYS A 7 -9.61 -2.38 1.64
CA LYS A 7 -9.48 -3.56 0.78
C LYS A 7 -9.24 -3.13 -0.64
N GLY A 8 -8.51 -3.95 -1.39
CA GLY A 8 -8.20 -3.66 -2.78
C GLY A 8 -7.76 -4.90 -3.54
N LEU A 9 -7.47 -4.67 -4.81
CA LEU A 9 -7.11 -5.70 -5.77
C LEU A 9 -5.88 -5.25 -6.55
N VAL A 10 -4.85 -6.08 -6.56
CA VAL A 10 -3.63 -5.86 -7.33
C VAL A 10 -3.71 -6.68 -8.61
N ARG A 11 -3.57 -6.00 -9.74
CA ARG A 11 -3.52 -6.60 -11.07
C ARG A 11 -2.31 -6.08 -11.83
N ASP A 12 -1.74 -6.93 -12.67
CA ASP A 12 -0.72 -6.53 -13.61
C ASP A 12 -1.31 -5.74 -14.80
N THR A 13 -0.46 -5.33 -15.74
CA THR A 13 -0.88 -4.62 -16.95
C THR A 13 -1.77 -5.46 -17.88
N SER A 14 -1.68 -6.79 -17.78
CA SER A 14 -2.54 -7.75 -18.50
C SER A 14 -3.88 -7.98 -17.80
N ARG A 15 -4.15 -7.27 -16.69
CA ARG A 15 -5.31 -7.42 -15.81
C ARG A 15 -5.38 -8.75 -15.07
N ALA A 16 -4.29 -9.54 -15.07
CA ALA A 16 -4.19 -10.76 -14.30
C ALA A 16 -3.95 -10.44 -12.82
N PRO A 17 -4.50 -11.24 -11.88
CA PRO A 17 -4.28 -11.02 -10.45
C PRO A 17 -2.83 -11.30 -10.07
N VAL A 18 -2.19 -10.34 -9.41
CA VAL A 18 -0.82 -10.52 -8.89
C VAL A 18 -0.90 -11.24 -7.56
N ARG A 19 -0.30 -12.43 -7.48
CA ARG A 19 -0.30 -13.28 -6.28
C ARG A 19 0.93 -13.02 -5.45
N GLU A 20 0.78 -13.11 -4.13
CA GLU A 20 1.89 -12.98 -3.17
C GLU A 20 2.67 -11.65 -3.27
N ALA A 21 2.04 -10.60 -3.85
CA ALA A 21 2.60 -9.26 -3.81
C ALA A 21 2.57 -8.75 -2.37
N VAL A 22 3.68 -8.15 -1.95
CA VAL A 22 3.78 -7.52 -0.63
C VAL A 22 3.08 -6.17 -0.70
N VAL A 23 2.00 -6.04 0.07
CA VAL A 23 1.26 -4.78 0.22
C VAL A 23 1.57 -4.23 1.60
N ILE A 24 2.09 -3.01 1.66
CA ILE A 24 2.42 -2.29 2.90
C ILE A 24 1.41 -1.16 3.09
N LEU A 25 0.89 -1.03 4.32
CA LEU A 25 0.04 0.07 4.75
C LEU A 25 0.83 1.04 5.62
N GLU A 26 0.82 2.31 5.24
CA GLU A 26 1.34 3.42 6.03
C GLU A 26 0.20 4.41 6.36
N ARG A 27 0.24 5.02 7.54
CA ARG A 27 -0.56 6.20 7.87
C ARG A 27 0.28 7.44 7.64
N LEU A 28 -0.24 8.41 6.89
CA LEU A 28 0.43 9.68 6.67
C LEU A 28 0.16 10.62 7.85
N VAL A 29 1.22 11.17 8.41
CA VAL A 29 1.17 12.21 9.45
C VAL A 29 1.82 13.47 8.89
N PRO A 30 1.20 14.65 9.09
CA PRO A 30 1.82 15.91 8.70
C PRO A 30 3.08 16.13 9.54
N VAL A 31 4.15 16.53 8.89
CA VAL A 31 5.43 16.88 9.51
C VAL A 31 5.88 18.18 8.88
N TYR A 32 6.32 19.13 9.70
CA TYR A 32 6.88 20.37 9.18
C TYR A 32 8.30 20.12 8.69
N ASN A 33 8.58 20.46 7.44
CA ASN A 33 9.92 20.37 6.86
C ASN A 33 10.61 21.73 7.04
N GLU A 34 11.61 21.78 7.94
CA GLU A 34 12.34 23.01 8.26
C GLU A 34 13.18 23.54 7.10
N ASP A 35 13.73 22.65 6.26
CA ASP A 35 14.60 23.02 5.14
C ASP A 35 13.82 23.69 4.00
N LEU A 36 12.61 23.19 3.74
CA LEU A 36 11.71 23.71 2.70
C LEU A 36 10.72 24.75 3.24
N GLN A 37 10.60 24.90 4.57
CA GLN A 37 9.59 25.72 5.25
C GLN A 37 8.15 25.39 4.82
N GLU A 38 7.86 24.11 4.61
CA GLU A 38 6.58 23.62 4.10
C GLU A 38 6.06 22.40 4.90
N GLU A 39 4.75 22.16 4.84
CA GLU A 39 4.16 20.92 5.37
C GLU A 39 4.44 19.74 4.42
N ASP A 40 5.02 18.67 4.96
CA ASP A 40 5.22 17.40 4.28
C ASP A 40 4.46 16.28 5.01
N PHE A 41 4.43 15.07 4.43
CA PHE A 41 3.79 13.90 5.00
C PHE A 41 4.77 12.77 5.23
N SER A 42 5.00 12.44 6.49
CA SER A 42 5.76 11.25 6.88
C SER A 42 4.85 10.01 6.96
N GLY A 43 5.34 8.87 6.48
CA GLY A 43 4.63 7.60 6.53
C GLY A 43 4.97 6.80 7.79
N VAL A 44 3.98 6.52 8.63
CA VAL A 44 4.09 5.62 9.77
C VAL A 44 3.63 4.22 9.35
N TYR A 45 4.54 3.25 9.38
CA TYR A 45 4.23 1.86 9.06
C TYR A 45 3.17 1.29 10.01
N LEU A 46 2.10 0.72 9.45
CA LEU A 46 1.04 0.06 10.21
C LEU A 46 1.05 -1.46 10.08
N GLY A 47 1.52 -1.99 8.94
CA GLY A 47 1.51 -3.42 8.69
C GLY A 47 1.74 -3.76 7.23
N HIS A 48 1.87 -5.06 6.95
CA HIS A 48 1.90 -5.59 5.58
C HIS A 48 1.04 -6.86 5.48
N THR A 49 0.66 -7.19 4.25
CA THR A 49 0.01 -8.46 3.90
C THR A 49 0.49 -8.90 2.53
N LEU A 50 0.29 -10.17 2.21
CA LEU A 50 0.42 -10.70 0.86
C LEU A 50 -0.94 -10.69 0.16
N THR A 51 -0.95 -10.46 -1.15
CA THR A 51 -2.15 -10.67 -1.95
C THR A 51 -2.49 -12.14 -2.09
N ASN A 52 -3.78 -12.48 -2.05
CA ASN A 52 -4.24 -13.86 -2.20
C ASN A 52 -4.18 -14.34 -3.67
N ARG A 53 -4.68 -15.56 -3.94
CA ARG A 53 -4.72 -16.13 -5.31
C ARG A 53 -5.52 -15.31 -6.33
N TYR A 54 -6.39 -14.42 -5.86
CA TYR A 54 -7.20 -13.50 -6.65
C TYR A 54 -6.60 -12.10 -6.72
N GLY A 55 -5.43 -11.84 -6.11
CA GLY A 55 -4.80 -10.52 -6.07
C GLY A 55 -5.36 -9.59 -5.01
N GLU A 56 -6.20 -10.09 -4.11
CA GLU A 56 -6.90 -9.26 -3.12
C GLU A 56 -6.05 -9.06 -1.86
N PHE A 57 -6.17 -7.89 -1.24
CA PHE A 57 -5.61 -7.58 0.07
C PHE A 57 -6.64 -6.88 0.97
N CYS A 58 -6.42 -6.93 2.28
CA CYS A 58 -7.33 -6.35 3.27
C CYS A 58 -6.56 -5.91 4.53
N PHE A 59 -6.83 -4.69 5.00
CA PHE A 59 -6.34 -4.17 6.27
C PHE A 59 -7.50 -3.65 7.13
N PRO A 60 -7.65 -4.16 8.37
CA PRO A 60 -8.48 -3.48 9.35
C PRO A 60 -7.76 -2.22 9.84
N VAL A 61 -8.47 -1.09 9.87
CA VAL A 61 -7.97 0.18 10.41
C VAL A 61 -8.88 0.70 11.50
N SER A 62 -8.29 1.34 12.51
CA SER A 62 -8.98 1.85 13.69
C SER A 62 -9.59 3.24 13.50
N ASP A 63 -9.28 3.91 12.40
CA ASP A 63 -9.74 5.26 12.10
C ASP A 63 -10.14 5.42 10.62
N ARG A 64 -10.97 6.43 10.34
CA ARG A 64 -11.54 6.70 9.00
C ARG A 64 -11.18 8.08 8.47
N THR A 65 -10.41 8.83 9.24
CA THR A 65 -10.16 10.25 9.02
C THR A 65 -8.71 10.52 8.65
N SER A 66 -7.80 9.58 8.94
CA SER A 66 -6.41 9.69 8.51
C SER A 66 -6.26 9.37 7.03
N THR A 67 -5.23 9.95 6.43
CA THR A 67 -4.79 9.58 5.10
C THR A 67 -3.87 8.37 5.19
N TYR A 68 -4.08 7.39 4.32
CA TYR A 68 -3.26 6.18 4.25
C TYR A 68 -2.54 6.10 2.91
N ARG A 69 -1.35 5.52 2.92
CA ARG A 69 -0.57 5.20 1.73
C ARG A 69 -0.43 3.68 1.62
N ILE A 70 -0.77 3.16 0.44
CA ILE A 70 -0.56 1.75 0.09
C ILE A 70 0.66 1.69 -0.81
N LYS A 71 1.65 0.87 -0.45
CA LYS A 71 2.79 0.53 -1.30
C LYS A 71 2.67 -0.93 -1.69
N VAL A 72 2.82 -1.22 -2.98
CA VAL A 72 2.72 -2.59 -3.51
C VAL A 72 4.07 -2.95 -4.13
N PHE A 73 4.62 -4.07 -3.69
CA PHE A 73 5.86 -4.64 -4.21
C PHE A 73 5.54 -6.02 -4.77
N ASP A 74 5.67 -6.15 -6.09
CA ASP A 74 5.61 -7.44 -6.75
C ASP A 74 7.04 -7.97 -6.88
N ASN A 75 7.29 -9.12 -6.25
CA ASN A 75 8.56 -9.84 -6.38
C ASN A 75 8.54 -10.81 -7.57
N GLY A 76 7.49 -10.78 -8.40
CA GLY A 76 7.48 -11.44 -9.69
C GLY A 76 8.72 -11.05 -10.47
N HIS A 77 9.69 -11.96 -10.53
CA HIS A 77 10.74 -11.92 -11.52
C HIS A 77 10.05 -11.89 -12.88
N GLY A 78 9.87 -10.69 -13.43
CA GLY A 78 9.70 -10.57 -14.86
C GLY A 78 10.92 -11.26 -15.45
N GLU A 79 10.73 -12.43 -16.05
CA GLU A 79 11.70 -12.88 -17.03
C GLU A 79 11.93 -11.68 -17.94
N GLY A 80 13.17 -11.20 -17.95
CA GLY A 80 13.56 -10.08 -18.77
C GLY A 80 13.14 -10.39 -20.20
N ARG A 81 12.06 -9.76 -20.66
CA ARG A 81 11.89 -9.55 -22.09
C ARG A 81 12.92 -8.49 -22.47
N LEU A 82 14.15 -8.96 -22.68
CA LEU A 82 15.04 -8.37 -23.65
C LEU A 82 14.23 -8.27 -24.96
N GLN A 83 13.86 -7.05 -25.31
CA GLN A 83 13.58 -6.65 -26.69
C GLN A 83 14.75 -5.78 -27.12
#